data_AF-A0A0M2DR24-F1
#
_entry.id   AF-A0A0M2DR24-F1
#
_cell.length_a   1.000
_cell.length_b   1.000
_cell.length_c   1.000
_cell.angle_alpha   90.00
_cell.angle_beta   90.00
_cell.angle_gamma   90.00
#
_symmetry.space_group_name_H-M   'P 1'
#
loop_
_entity.id
_entity.type
_entity.pdbx_description
1 polymer ?
#
loop_
_entity_poly.entity_id
_entity_poly.type
_entity_poly.pdbx_seq_one_letter_code
_entity_poly.pdbx_strand_id
1 'polypeptide(L)'
;MLYGERLLLAMRKRAETLGREIERKDVARAASTSVQNIGMILTNAKGRDQKLRTESHDAVAAFLKVNPRWLLTGEGSMEPESTINAPSELSPAAIELAALFDMIPQADKLSRARAFNAASTAIMQVLQDVSAKP
;
A
#
# COMPACT_ATOMS: atom_id res chain seq x y z
N MET A 1 -2.70 17.29 -16.73
CA MET A 1 -3.29 15.94 -16.78
C MET A 1 -4.69 16.02 -16.18
N LEU A 2 -5.69 15.38 -16.79
CA LEU A 2 -7.06 15.25 -16.29
C LEU A 2 -7.17 14.08 -15.31
N TYR A 3 -8.25 14.03 -14.53
CA TYR A 3 -8.54 12.94 -13.62
C TYR A 3 -8.63 11.59 -14.34
N GLY A 4 -9.26 11.55 -15.51
CA GLY A 4 -9.36 10.33 -16.33
C GLY A 4 -8.00 9.80 -16.81
N GLU A 5 -7.08 10.71 -17.15
CA GLU A 5 -5.72 10.35 -17.57
C GLU A 5 -4.91 9.79 -16.40
N ARG A 6 -5.02 10.41 -15.21
CA ARG A 6 -4.43 9.89 -13.97
C ARG A 6 -4.97 8.52 -13.60
N LEU A 7 -6.28 8.35 -13.72
CA LEU A 7 -6.95 7.07 -13.44
C LEU A 7 -6.44 5.97 -14.39
N LEU A 8 -6.28 6.28 -15.69
CA LEU A 8 -5.74 5.34 -16.66
C LEU A 8 -4.30 4.95 -16.33
N LEU A 9 -3.47 5.91 -15.92
CA LEU A 9 -2.10 5.66 -15.49
C LEU A 9 -2.06 4.74 -14.25
N ALA A 10 -2.93 5.00 -13.26
CA ALA A 10 -3.09 4.15 -12.08
C ALA A 10 -3.54 2.72 -12.40
N MET A 11 -4.48 2.57 -13.35
CA MET A 11 -4.90 1.25 -13.82
C MET A 11 -3.75 0.46 -14.45
N ARG A 12 -2.93 1.11 -15.30
CA ARG A 12 -1.77 0.47 -15.96
C ARG A 12 -0.71 0.03 -14.96
N LYS A 13 -0.33 0.91 -14.04
CA LYS A 13 0.63 0.58 -12.98
C LYS A 13 0.16 -0.61 -12.13
N ARG A 14 -1.12 -0.62 -11.77
CA ARG A 14 -1.70 -1.71 -11.00
C ARG A 14 -1.76 -3.02 -11.79
N ALA A 15 -2.03 -2.94 -13.09
CA ALA A 15 -2.02 -4.09 -13.98
C ALA A 15 -0.63 -4.74 -14.08
N GLU A 16 0.42 -3.93 -14.22
CA GLU A 16 1.82 -4.41 -14.22
C GLU A 16 2.17 -5.15 -12.92
N THR A 17 1.70 -4.62 -11.77
CA THR A 17 1.94 -5.25 -10.46
C THR A 17 1.19 -6.58 -10.30
N LEU A 18 -0.01 -6.71 -10.89
CA LEU A 18 -0.86 -7.89 -10.74
C LEU A 18 -0.64 -8.94 -11.83
N GLY A 19 0.10 -8.63 -12.90
CA GLY A 19 0.28 -9.52 -14.05
C GLY A 19 -0.99 -9.74 -14.87
N ARG A 20 -2.00 -8.87 -14.75
CA ARG A 20 -3.24 -8.89 -15.55
C ARG A 20 -3.76 -7.48 -15.81
N GLU A 21 -4.48 -7.29 -16.90
CA GLU A 21 -5.14 -6.01 -17.16
C GLU A 21 -6.20 -5.68 -16.11
N ILE A 22 -6.32 -4.39 -15.80
CA ILE A 22 -7.39 -3.83 -14.98
C ILE A 22 -8.43 -3.23 -15.92
N GLU A 23 -9.61 -3.84 -15.95
CA GLU A 23 -10.68 -3.41 -16.83
C GLU A 23 -11.55 -2.33 -16.18
N ARG A 24 -12.35 -1.62 -17.01
CA ARG A 24 -13.32 -0.63 -16.51
C ARG A 24 -14.30 -1.22 -15.50
N LYS A 25 -14.66 -2.50 -15.65
CA LYS A 25 -15.55 -3.22 -14.72
C LYS A 25 -14.96 -3.38 -13.32
N ASP A 26 -13.63 -3.53 -13.23
CA ASP A 26 -12.94 -3.67 -11.95
C ASP A 26 -12.98 -2.35 -11.17
N VAL A 27 -12.68 -1.25 -11.87
CA VAL A 27 -12.73 0.11 -11.30
C VAL A 27 -14.18 0.51 -10.95
N ALA A 28 -15.14 0.17 -11.80
CA ALA A 28 -16.55 0.43 -11.56
C ALA A 28 -17.05 -0.28 -10.28
N ARG A 29 -16.62 -1.53 -10.08
CA ARG A 29 -16.90 -2.30 -8.86
C ARG A 29 -16.28 -1.63 -7.63
N ALA A 30 -15.01 -1.22 -7.70
CA ALA A 30 -14.35 -0.52 -6.60
C ALA A 30 -15.01 0.83 -6.27
N ALA A 31 -15.44 1.57 -7.29
CA ALA A 31 -16.12 2.87 -7.15
C ALA A 31 -17.61 2.76 -6.77
N SER A 32 -18.19 1.56 -6.74
CA SER A 32 -19.65 1.35 -6.62
C SER A 32 -20.46 2.19 -7.62
N THR A 33 -20.03 2.20 -8.88
CA THR A 33 -20.65 3.00 -9.96
C THR A 33 -20.79 2.20 -11.25
N SER A 34 -21.42 2.78 -12.27
CA SER A 34 -21.60 2.10 -13.56
C SER A 34 -20.31 2.08 -14.39
N VAL A 35 -20.13 1.03 -15.19
CA VAL A 35 -19.01 0.90 -16.14
C VAL A 35 -18.99 2.05 -17.15
N GLN A 36 -20.17 2.52 -17.56
CA GLN A 36 -20.33 3.66 -18.45
C GLN A 36 -19.79 4.95 -17.81
N ASN A 37 -20.03 5.17 -16.51
CA ASN A 37 -19.51 6.35 -15.81
C ASN A 37 -17.98 6.36 -15.79
N ILE A 38 -17.35 5.22 -15.51
CA ILE A 38 -15.89 5.07 -15.63
C ILE A 38 -15.41 5.33 -17.05
N GLY A 39 -16.12 4.80 -18.06
CA GLY A 39 -15.83 5.07 -19.47
C GLY A 39 -15.85 6.57 -19.79
N MET A 40 -16.88 7.29 -19.38
CA MET A 40 -17.01 8.74 -19.61
C MET A 40 -15.88 9.54 -18.95
N ILE A 41 -15.43 9.13 -17.77
CA ILE A 41 -14.30 9.76 -17.07
C ILE A 41 -13.01 9.53 -17.85
N LEU A 42 -12.73 8.29 -18.25
CA LEU A 42 -11.50 7.91 -18.96
C LEU A 42 -11.40 8.58 -20.34
N THR A 43 -12.51 8.72 -21.06
CA THR A 43 -12.51 9.32 -22.40
C THR A 43 -12.77 10.82 -22.39
N ASN A 44 -12.89 11.45 -21.23
CA ASN A 44 -13.29 12.86 -21.08
C ASN A 44 -14.53 13.23 -21.93
N ALA A 45 -15.57 12.37 -21.92
CA ALA A 45 -16.69 12.47 -22.86
C ALA A 45 -17.49 13.79 -22.77
N LYS A 46 -17.41 14.50 -21.64
CA LYS A 46 -18.12 15.78 -21.41
C LYS A 46 -17.26 17.02 -21.66
N GLY A 47 -16.02 16.86 -22.14
CA GLY A 47 -15.10 17.98 -22.36
C GLY A 47 -14.72 18.76 -21.09
N ARG A 48 -14.92 18.16 -19.90
CA ARG A 48 -14.61 18.76 -18.60
C ARG A 48 -14.04 17.71 -17.67
N ASP A 49 -13.18 18.12 -16.75
CA ASP A 49 -12.52 17.20 -15.80
C ASP A 49 -13.54 16.55 -14.85
N GLN A 50 -14.00 15.35 -15.22
CA GLN A 50 -14.96 14.58 -14.45
C GLN A 50 -14.21 13.74 -13.40
N LYS A 51 -14.64 13.86 -12.14
CA LYS A 51 -14.04 13.19 -10.99
C LYS A 51 -15.04 12.23 -10.36
N LEU A 52 -14.52 11.21 -9.70
CA LEU A 52 -15.34 10.37 -8.82
C LEU A 52 -15.78 11.17 -7.59
N ARG A 53 -16.90 10.77 -6.98
CA ARG A 53 -17.30 11.28 -5.65
C ARG A 53 -16.27 10.85 -4.61
N THR A 54 -16.15 11.58 -3.51
CA THR A 54 -15.12 11.39 -2.48
C THR A 54 -14.96 9.92 -2.06
N GLU A 55 -16.05 9.27 -1.65
CA GLU A 55 -16.01 7.86 -1.22
C GLU A 55 -15.55 6.91 -2.34
N SER A 56 -16.08 7.08 -3.55
CA SER A 56 -15.69 6.30 -4.72
C SER A 56 -14.24 6.57 -5.13
N HIS A 57 -13.76 7.79 -4.95
CA HIS A 57 -12.39 8.19 -5.25
C HIS A 57 -11.41 7.50 -4.31
N ASP A 58 -11.65 7.55 -3.00
CA ASP A 58 -10.80 6.92 -1.99
C ASP A 58 -10.80 5.39 -2.17
N ALA A 59 -11.95 4.78 -2.44
CA ALA A 59 -12.06 3.35 -2.71
C ALA A 59 -11.26 2.94 -3.95
N VAL A 60 -11.29 3.74 -5.02
CA VAL A 60 -10.50 3.49 -6.24
C VAL A 60 -9.01 3.69 -6.00
N ALA A 61 -8.61 4.73 -5.26
CA ALA A 61 -7.21 4.95 -4.91
C ALA A 61 -6.65 3.77 -4.10
N ALA A 62 -7.42 3.28 -3.12
CA ALA A 62 -7.07 2.11 -2.32
C ALA A 62 -7.00 0.81 -3.13
N PHE A 63 -7.95 0.60 -4.05
CA PHE A 63 -7.95 -0.55 -4.96
C PHE A 63 -6.72 -0.55 -5.89
N LEU A 64 -6.38 0.62 -6.44
CA LEU A 64 -5.25 0.81 -7.35
C LEU A 64 -3.90 0.93 -6.64
N LYS A 65 -3.89 1.00 -5.30
CA LYS A 65 -2.69 1.18 -4.47
C LYS A 65 -1.89 2.43 -4.87
N VAL A 66 -2.58 3.57 -4.98
CA VAL A 66 -1.99 4.87 -5.30
C VAL A 66 -2.36 5.91 -4.25
N ASN A 67 -1.60 7.00 -4.19
CA ASN A 67 -1.92 8.14 -3.35
C ASN A 67 -3.24 8.82 -3.81
N PRO A 68 -4.26 8.95 -2.95
CA PRO A 68 -5.55 9.56 -3.31
C PRO A 68 -5.40 11.02 -3.70
N ARG A 69 -4.56 11.79 -2.99
CA ARG A 69 -4.30 13.20 -3.32
C ARG A 69 -3.73 13.33 -4.74
N TRP A 70 -2.73 12.53 -5.06
CA TRP A 70 -2.17 12.50 -6.41
C TRP A 70 -3.24 12.14 -7.46
N LEU A 71 -4.07 11.13 -7.21
CA LEU A 71 -5.12 10.75 -8.14
C LEU A 71 -6.13 11.89 -8.36
N LEU A 72 -6.43 12.68 -7.32
CA LEU A 72 -7.39 13.78 -7.40
C LEU A 72 -6.82 15.02 -8.11
N THR A 73 -5.62 15.46 -7.72
CA THR A 73 -5.04 16.76 -8.11
C THR A 73 -3.86 16.63 -9.07
N GLY A 74 -3.17 15.50 -9.07
CA GLY A 74 -1.89 15.30 -9.75
C GLY A 74 -0.68 15.81 -8.97
N GLU A 75 -0.89 16.30 -7.74
CA GLU A 75 0.20 16.78 -6.88
C GLU A 75 0.82 15.64 -6.09
N GLY A 76 2.14 15.70 -5.91
CA GLY A 76 2.89 14.71 -5.12
C GLY A 76 3.23 13.43 -5.87
N SER A 77 3.66 12.40 -5.13
CA SER A 77 3.96 11.09 -5.70
C SER A 77 2.69 10.29 -5.95
N MET A 78 2.67 9.56 -7.07
CA MET A 78 1.64 8.56 -7.37
C MET A 78 1.69 7.37 -6.41
N GLU A 79 2.91 7.02 -5.97
CA GLU A 79 3.09 5.93 -5.03
C GLU A 79 2.44 6.33 -3.70
N PRO A 80 1.71 5.42 -3.06
CA PRO A 80 1.31 5.65 -1.68
C PRO A 80 2.59 5.86 -0.89
N GLU A 81 2.65 6.91 -0.07
CA GLU A 81 3.76 7.05 0.85
C GLU A 81 3.81 5.77 1.68
N SER A 82 4.95 5.08 1.63
CA SER A 82 5.22 3.96 2.51
C SER A 82 5.13 4.52 3.92
N THR A 83 3.99 4.31 4.57
CA THR A 83 3.90 4.43 6.03
C THR A 83 4.74 3.29 6.58
N ILE A 84 6.06 3.48 6.55
CA ILE A 84 6.95 2.79 7.45
C ILE A 84 6.48 3.29 8.81
N ASN A 85 5.58 2.54 9.45
CA ASN A 85 5.32 2.65 10.87
C ASN A 85 6.56 2.14 11.61
N ALA A 86 7.73 2.73 11.32
CA ALA A 86 8.84 2.70 12.23
C ALA A 86 8.39 3.60 13.38
N PRO A 87 8.28 3.06 14.60
CA PRO A 87 8.09 3.90 15.77
C PRO A 87 9.12 5.02 15.74
N SER A 88 8.68 6.27 15.84
CA SER A 88 9.59 7.43 15.92
C SER A 88 10.49 7.36 17.16
N GLU A 89 10.08 6.55 18.15
CA GLU A 89 10.78 6.27 19.39
C GLU A 89 10.80 4.77 19.65
N LEU A 90 11.94 4.26 20.12
CA LEU A 90 12.05 2.87 20.57
C LEU A 90 11.18 2.70 21.81
N SER A 91 10.27 1.73 21.78
CA SER A 91 9.53 1.35 22.99
C SER A 91 10.48 0.77 24.04
N PRO A 92 10.11 0.80 25.35
CA PRO A 92 10.91 0.16 26.40
C PRO A 92 11.27 -1.30 26.09
N ALA A 93 10.32 -2.06 25.53
CA ALA A 93 10.55 -3.44 25.12
C ALA A 93 11.57 -3.57 23.97
N ALA A 94 11.60 -2.61 23.03
CA ALA A 94 12.60 -2.59 21.96
C ALA A 94 14.00 -2.29 22.50
N ILE A 95 14.10 -1.42 23.52
CA ILE A 95 15.35 -1.12 24.21
C ILE A 95 15.87 -2.35 24.95
N GLU A 96 14.99 -3.08 25.65
CA GLU A 96 15.36 -4.32 26.36
C GLU A 96 15.87 -5.40 25.39
N LEU A 97 15.19 -5.61 24.26
CA LEU A 97 15.64 -6.55 23.23
C LEU A 97 17.01 -6.16 22.65
N ALA A 98 17.23 -4.86 22.40
CA ALA A 98 18.53 -4.37 21.94
C ALA A 98 19.62 -4.62 22.99
N ALA A 99 19.35 -4.37 24.27
CA ALA A 99 20.28 -4.62 25.36
C ALA A 99 20.66 -6.11 25.47
N LEU A 100 19.69 -7.03 25.34
CA LEU A 100 19.94 -8.47 25.31
C LEU A 100 20.80 -8.88 24.12
N PHE A 101 20.57 -8.28 22.95
CA PHE A 101 21.36 -8.57 21.75
C PHE A 101 22.80 -8.03 21.85
N ASP A 102 22.98 -6.89 22.50
CA ASP A 102 24.30 -6.27 22.71
C ASP A 102 25.15 -6.98 23.78
N MET A 103 24.55 -7.84 24.62
CA MET A 103 25.31 -8.78 25.45
C MET A 103 26.12 -9.79 24.61
N ILE A 104 25.75 -10.00 23.34
CA ILE A 104 26.52 -10.83 22.41
C ILE A 104 27.63 -9.96 21.80
N PRO A 105 28.92 -10.29 22.03
CA PRO A 105 30.05 -9.51 21.51
C PRO A 105 29.92 -9.27 20.00
N GLN A 106 30.17 -8.04 19.56
CA GLN A 106 30.04 -7.68 18.13
C GLN A 106 30.96 -8.49 17.21
N ALA A 107 32.10 -8.97 17.74
CA ALA A 107 33.03 -9.82 17.02
C ALA A 107 32.45 -11.23 16.74
N ASP A 108 31.53 -11.71 17.57
CA ASP A 108 30.90 -13.03 17.40
C ASP A 108 29.68 -12.95 16.48
N LYS A 109 29.97 -12.81 15.18
CA LYS A 109 28.96 -12.72 14.12
C LYS A 109 28.07 -13.95 14.04
N LEU A 110 28.58 -15.13 14.38
CA LEU A 110 27.83 -16.38 14.30
C LEU A 110 26.76 -16.45 15.38
N SER A 111 27.11 -16.14 16.63
CA SER A 111 26.15 -16.11 17.73
C SER A 111 25.10 -15.02 17.54
N ARG A 112 25.49 -13.84 17.03
CA ARG A 112 24.52 -12.76 16.69
C ARG A 112 23.55 -13.20 15.59
N ALA A 113 24.02 -13.87 14.55
CA ALA A 113 23.15 -14.39 13.49
C ALA A 113 22.16 -15.45 14.02
N ARG A 114 22.63 -16.35 14.90
CA ARG A 114 21.77 -17.34 15.56
C ARG A 114 20.69 -16.69 16.42
N ALA A 115 21.06 -15.70 17.24
CA ALA A 115 20.12 -14.97 18.08
C ALA A 115 19.06 -14.22 17.23
N PHE A 116 19.49 -13.55 16.16
CA PHE A 116 18.58 -12.87 15.24
C PHE A 116 17.59 -13.83 14.56
N ASN A 117 18.07 -14.97 14.08
CA ASN A 117 17.22 -15.99 13.44
C ASN A 117 16.23 -16.60 14.44
N ALA A 118 16.66 -16.87 15.67
CA ALA A 118 15.79 -17.41 16.73
C ALA A 118 14.67 -16.41 17.08
N ALA A 119 15.02 -15.14 17.30
CA ALA A 119 14.06 -14.07 17.56
C ALA A 119 13.07 -13.91 16.39
N SER A 120 13.57 -13.89 15.15
CA SER A 120 12.73 -13.76 13.96
C SER A 120 11.74 -14.93 13.83
N THR A 121 12.20 -16.16 14.10
CA THR A 121 11.36 -17.36 14.05
C THR A 121 10.26 -17.30 15.11
N ALA A 122 10.61 -16.94 16.35
CA ALA A 122 9.64 -16.80 17.43
C ALA A 122 8.57 -15.74 17.12
N ILE A 123 8.97 -14.59 16.56
CA ILE A 123 8.04 -13.53 16.14
C ILE A 123 7.12 -14.03 15.03
N MET A 124 7.67 -14.68 13.99
CA MET A 124 6.86 -15.24 12.90
C MET A 124 5.82 -16.23 13.41
N GLN A 125 6.17 -17.08 14.38
CA GLN A 125 5.24 -18.04 14.96
C GLN A 125 4.09 -17.35 15.69
N VAL A 126 4.37 -16.33 16.51
CA VAL A 126 3.33 -15.53 17.18
C VAL A 126 2.42 -14.85 16.16
N LEU A 127 2.96 -14.29 15.08
CA LEU A 127 2.17 -13.65 14.03
C LEU A 127 1.26 -14.65 13.29
N GLN A 128 1.74 -15.87 13.04
CA GLN A 128 0.93 -16.95 12.46
C GLN A 128 -0.21 -17.36 13.41
N ASP A 129 0.09 -17.53 14.71
CA ASP A 129 -0.90 -17.91 15.72
C ASP A 129 -1.98 -16.84 15.92
N VAL A 130 -1.59 -15.55 15.90
CA VAL A 130 -2.54 -14.42 15.95
C VAL A 130 -3.42 -14.38 14.70
N SER A 131 -2.85 -14.64 13.52
CA SER A 131 -3.59 -14.66 12.26
C SER A 131 -4.53 -15.87 12.12
N ALA A 132 -4.27 -16.95 12.86
CA ALA A 132 -5.08 -18.17 12.88
C ALA A 132 -6.25 -18.13 13.88
N LYS A 133 -6.33 -17.08 14.73
CA LYS A 133 -7.43 -16.90 15.68
C LYS A 133 -8.63 -16.24 14.97
N PRO A 134 -9.85 -16.81 15.04
CA PRO A 134 -11.05 -16.28 14.39
C PRO A 134 -11.55 -14.97 15.00
#